data_AF-A0A1G9F1C6-F1
#
_entry.id   AF-A0A1G9F1C6-F1
#
_cell.length_a   1.000
_cell.length_b   1.000
_cell.length_c   1.000
_cell.angle_alpha   90.00
_cell.angle_beta   90.00
_cell.angle_gamma   90.00
#
_symmetry.space_group_name_H-M   'P 1'
#
loop_
_entity.id
_entity.type
_entity.pdbx_description
1 polymer ?
#
loop_
_entity_poly.entity_id
_entity_poly.type
_entity_poly.pdbx_seq_one_letter_code
_entity_poly.pdbx_strand_id
1 'polypeptide(L)'
;MMKHTGLHNLEADRLLSDSLEGFAEASLFPADQLTKVPLWKKLWNEKRLEKLLTDLIDDLDPHMSELAGYAEDMDDKHSDTVSRVKQLVTETLKEIDEKRLLFDRPFLTYFMSQGYMDVAEHFIERAKKEDPNLKNEEIFQALRNVWIMNSLQLLWDQPLTLTSPMYAYSMLYPYTDNFLDDPDVSGDIKEAFNDRLKLVLSGESVEGTSVKETRMFELVGDIYAAFPPVKYPEVCESILLIQAAQIDSMRQCGEDELTKEDLLKISFYKGGTSVLADAFLVRGSLSYDEMLFSYQYGAFLQLLDDLQDKDEDAEQGNQTLFSRLKLNERADDDIRQLIAYIYSVNTKSASDSNHASLLKEVISQCTLLMIMEAVGKNPGTVMAAFYKELEACSKVRLSFYKKLNDKISTFIKESELMS
;
A
#
# COMPACT_ATOMS: atom_id res chain seq x y z
N MET A 1 -17.07 -16.14 30.42
CA MET A 1 -18.38 -16.50 29.80
C MET A 1 -19.03 -15.22 29.27
N MET A 2 -18.40 -14.60 28.27
CA MET A 2 -19.02 -13.52 27.50
C MET A 2 -20.00 -14.18 26.54
N LYS A 3 -21.27 -13.79 26.64
CA LYS A 3 -22.28 -14.19 25.66
C LYS A 3 -21.86 -13.59 24.31
N HIS A 4 -21.84 -14.44 23.28
CA HIS A 4 -21.93 -14.02 21.88
C HIS A 4 -23.17 -13.12 21.71
N THR A 5 -23.00 -11.81 21.90
CA THR A 5 -23.88 -10.79 21.36
C THR A 5 -23.24 -10.33 20.06
N GLY A 6 -23.95 -10.47 18.95
CA GLY A 6 -23.43 -10.32 17.59
C GLY A 6 -22.49 -9.13 17.41
N LEU A 7 -21.26 -9.44 16.96
CA LEU A 7 -20.29 -8.53 16.38
C LEU A 7 -20.81 -8.02 15.03
N HIS A 8 -21.83 -7.17 15.04
CA HIS A 8 -22.32 -6.49 13.83
C HIS A 8 -22.63 -5.02 14.13
N ASN A 9 -21.63 -4.27 14.62
CA ASN A 9 -21.74 -2.81 14.63
C ASN A 9 -21.27 -2.22 13.29
N LEU A 10 -20.38 -2.91 12.58
CA LEU A 10 -19.92 -2.47 11.27
C LEU A 10 -20.86 -2.98 10.17
N GLU A 11 -21.39 -2.05 9.37
CA GLU A 11 -22.22 -2.35 8.21
C GLU A 11 -21.36 -2.80 6.99
N ALA A 12 -20.50 -3.81 7.17
CA ALA A 12 -19.53 -4.25 6.16
C ALA A 12 -20.19 -4.65 4.83
N ASP A 13 -21.33 -5.34 4.88
CA ASP A 13 -22.10 -5.71 3.68
C ASP A 13 -22.60 -4.49 2.92
N ARG A 14 -22.97 -3.43 3.64
CA ARG A 14 -23.42 -2.18 3.04
C ARG A 14 -22.25 -1.42 2.41
N LEU A 15 -21.11 -1.34 3.10
CA LEU A 15 -19.89 -0.75 2.55
C LEU A 15 -19.44 -1.45 1.27
N LEU A 16 -19.48 -2.80 1.25
CA LEU A 16 -19.20 -3.59 0.07
C LEU A 16 -20.19 -3.28 -1.07
N SER A 17 -21.49 -3.28 -0.78
CA SER A 17 -22.55 -2.98 -1.75
C SER A 17 -22.38 -1.59 -2.36
N ASP A 18 -22.29 -0.56 -1.52
CA ASP A 18 -22.16 0.84 -1.95
C ASP A 18 -20.87 1.06 -2.77
N SER A 19 -19.78 0.36 -2.41
CA SER A 19 -18.52 0.42 -3.15
C SER A 19 -18.61 -0.26 -4.52
N LEU A 20 -19.26 -1.43 -4.61
CA LEU A 20 -19.48 -2.12 -5.88
C LEU A 20 -20.45 -1.35 -6.80
N GLU A 21 -21.49 -0.73 -6.23
CA GLU A 21 -22.41 0.14 -6.97
C GLU A 21 -21.66 1.36 -7.50
N GLY A 22 -20.89 2.05 -6.66
CA GLY A 22 -20.04 3.16 -7.09
C GLY A 22 -19.02 2.75 -8.16
N PHE A 23 -18.43 1.55 -8.04
CA PHE A 23 -17.55 1.01 -9.06
C PHE A 23 -18.28 0.77 -10.38
N ALA A 24 -19.51 0.22 -10.37
CA ALA A 24 -20.29 -0.03 -11.58
C ALA A 24 -20.78 1.27 -12.26
N GLU A 25 -21.11 2.30 -11.48
CA GLU A 25 -21.57 3.60 -11.98
C GLU A 25 -20.45 4.45 -12.59
N ALA A 26 -19.21 4.24 -12.15
CA ALA A 26 -18.02 4.98 -12.58
C ALA A 26 -17.62 4.68 -14.04
N SER A 27 -18.37 5.21 -15.00
CA SER A 27 -18.27 4.86 -16.42
C SER A 27 -17.51 5.87 -17.29
N LEU A 28 -17.23 7.07 -16.76
CA LEU A 28 -16.63 8.16 -17.53
C LEU A 28 -15.13 8.28 -17.25
N PHE A 29 -14.32 7.99 -18.27
CA PHE A 29 -12.88 8.25 -18.23
C PHE A 29 -12.64 9.76 -17.99
N PRO A 30 -11.81 10.16 -17.01
CA PRO A 30 -11.65 11.55 -16.57
C PRO A 30 -10.78 12.38 -17.54
N ALA A 31 -11.10 12.35 -18.84
CA ALA A 31 -10.31 12.95 -19.90
C ALA A 31 -10.13 14.47 -19.74
N ASP A 32 -11.07 15.14 -19.09
CA ASP A 32 -11.07 16.58 -18.79
C ASP A 32 -10.09 16.95 -17.67
N GLN A 33 -9.75 16.00 -16.80
CA GLN A 33 -8.79 16.17 -15.70
C GLN A 33 -7.36 15.81 -16.11
N LEU A 34 -7.17 15.16 -17.26
CA LEU A 34 -5.87 14.66 -17.71
C LEU A 34 -5.21 15.57 -18.75
N THR A 35 -3.99 16.02 -18.46
CA THR A 35 -3.22 16.87 -19.38
C THR A 35 -2.43 16.03 -20.38
N LYS A 36 -2.68 16.24 -21.68
CA LYS A 36 -1.91 15.58 -22.75
C LYS A 36 -0.49 16.13 -22.84
N VAL A 37 0.49 15.25 -22.99
CA VAL A 37 1.92 15.56 -23.06
C VAL A 37 2.49 15.16 -24.42
N PRO A 38 3.10 16.09 -25.18
CA PRO A 38 3.69 15.77 -26.48
C PRO A 38 4.97 14.93 -26.32
N LEU A 39 5.26 14.10 -27.33
CA LEU A 39 6.39 13.16 -27.32
C LEU A 39 7.75 13.82 -27.03
N TRP A 40 8.01 15.00 -27.60
CA TRP A 40 9.28 15.71 -27.37
C TRP A 40 9.47 16.09 -25.89
N LYS A 41 8.38 16.43 -25.18
CA LYS A 41 8.42 16.78 -23.76
C LYS A 41 8.63 15.54 -22.90
N LYS A 42 8.02 14.40 -23.28
CA LYS A 42 8.28 13.10 -22.64
C LYS A 42 9.74 12.71 -22.74
N LEU A 43 10.31 12.72 -23.95
CA LEU A 43 11.73 12.40 -24.16
C LEU A 43 12.67 13.35 -23.39
N TRP A 44 12.27 14.61 -23.23
CA TRP A 44 13.02 15.56 -22.41
C TRP A 44 12.92 15.26 -20.91
N ASN A 45 11.73 14.92 -20.41
CA ASN A 45 11.51 14.49 -19.03
C ASN A 45 12.32 13.23 -18.71
N GLU A 46 12.29 12.22 -19.60
CA GLU A 46 13.06 10.98 -19.47
C GLU A 46 14.55 11.25 -19.34
N LYS A 47 15.13 12.08 -20.23
CA LYS A 47 16.56 12.44 -20.13
C LYS A 47 16.91 13.13 -18.82
N ARG A 48 16.01 13.97 -18.29
CA ARG A 48 16.23 14.66 -17.01
C ARG A 48 16.13 13.69 -15.83
N LEU A 49 15.16 12.79 -15.84
CA LEU A 49 15.03 11.72 -14.84
C LEU A 49 16.24 10.81 -14.87
N GLU A 50 16.67 10.35 -16.05
CA GLU A 50 17.87 9.52 -16.20
C GLU A 50 19.10 10.20 -15.61
N LYS A 51 19.29 11.49 -15.93
CA LYS A 51 20.41 12.27 -15.40
C LYS A 51 20.34 12.38 -13.88
N LEU A 52 19.22 12.84 -13.32
CA LEU A 52 19.07 13.01 -11.87
C LEU A 52 19.33 11.70 -11.11
N LEU A 53 18.88 10.57 -11.67
CA LEU A 53 19.11 9.27 -11.07
C LEU A 53 20.54 8.77 -11.23
N THR A 54 21.22 9.09 -12.34
CA THR A 54 22.67 8.80 -12.46
C THR A 54 23.44 9.63 -11.45
N ASP A 55 23.19 10.94 -11.40
CA ASP A 55 23.86 11.85 -10.47
C ASP A 55 23.62 11.38 -9.01
N LEU A 56 22.39 10.99 -8.65
CA LEU A 56 22.09 10.42 -7.33
C LEU A 56 22.85 9.12 -7.06
N ILE A 57 22.87 8.17 -8.00
CA ILE A 57 23.60 6.90 -7.84
C ILE A 57 25.09 7.15 -7.64
N ASP A 58 25.70 8.01 -8.46
CA ASP A 58 27.12 8.35 -8.38
C ASP A 58 27.45 9.04 -7.03
N ASP A 59 26.54 9.87 -6.53
CA ASP A 59 26.69 10.54 -5.22
C ASP A 59 26.46 9.58 -4.03
N LEU A 60 25.62 8.53 -4.20
CA LEU A 60 25.33 7.54 -3.16
C LEU A 60 26.39 6.45 -3.05
N ASP A 61 27.00 6.02 -4.16
CA ASP A 61 28.00 4.96 -4.25
C ASP A 61 29.10 4.99 -3.16
N PRO A 62 29.78 6.13 -2.89
CA PRO A 62 30.78 6.19 -1.83
C PRO A 62 30.19 5.97 -0.43
N HIS A 63 28.95 6.42 -0.21
CA HIS A 63 28.28 6.31 1.09
C HIS A 63 27.72 4.90 1.34
N MET A 64 27.22 4.22 0.31
CA MET A 64 26.75 2.84 0.43
C MET A 64 27.89 1.87 0.77
N SER A 65 29.06 2.06 0.14
CA SER A 65 30.27 1.31 0.46
C SER A 65 30.77 1.55 1.89
N GLU A 66 30.61 2.77 2.42
CA GLU A 66 30.91 3.08 3.82
C GLU A 66 29.92 2.41 4.78
N LEU A 67 28.62 2.43 4.47
CA LEU A 67 27.57 1.83 5.29
C LEU A 67 27.74 0.31 5.43
N ALA A 68 28.12 -0.38 4.35
CA ALA A 68 28.46 -1.80 4.37
C ALA A 68 29.65 -2.16 5.29
N GLY A 69 30.55 -1.21 5.55
CA GLY A 69 31.71 -1.41 6.42
C GLY A 69 31.43 -1.28 7.92
N TYR A 70 30.26 -0.79 8.33
CA TYR A 70 29.89 -0.63 9.75
C TYR A 70 29.15 -1.87 10.26
N ALA A 71 29.91 -2.88 10.68
CA ALA A 71 29.39 -3.93 11.51
C ALA A 71 29.36 -3.47 12.98
N GLU A 72 28.16 -3.40 13.54
CA GLU A 72 27.84 -3.55 14.97
C GLU A 72 27.90 -2.37 15.95
N ASP A 73 28.41 -1.18 15.62
CA ASP A 73 28.32 -0.02 16.53
C ASP A 73 27.82 1.26 15.84
N MET A 74 26.72 1.84 16.35
CA MET A 74 26.24 3.18 15.99
C MET A 74 27.18 4.25 16.55
N ASP A 75 28.30 4.48 15.87
CA ASP A 75 29.18 5.63 16.12
C ASP A 75 28.65 6.89 15.39
N ASP A 76 29.07 8.09 15.84
CA ASP A 76 28.61 9.39 15.30
C ASP A 76 28.80 9.48 13.77
N LYS A 77 29.84 8.82 13.24
CA LYS A 77 30.15 8.78 11.82
C LYS A 77 29.14 7.97 10.99
N HIS A 78 28.54 6.93 11.55
CA HIS A 78 27.47 6.15 10.88
C HIS A 78 26.20 7.01 10.74
N SER A 79 25.86 7.75 11.79
CA SER A 79 24.75 8.72 11.79
C SER A 79 24.94 9.82 10.74
N ASP A 80 26.16 10.33 10.58
CA ASP A 80 26.49 11.33 9.56
C ASP A 80 26.33 10.77 8.13
N THR A 81 26.79 9.55 7.86
CA THR A 81 26.65 8.92 6.53
C THR A 81 25.17 8.64 6.20
N VAL A 82 24.39 8.10 7.14
CA VAL A 82 22.92 7.90 6.96
C VAL A 82 22.22 9.23 6.69
N SER A 83 22.54 10.27 7.46
CA SER A 83 21.99 11.62 7.27
C SER A 83 22.31 12.17 5.88
N ARG A 84 23.53 11.92 5.37
CA ARG A 84 23.95 12.36 4.04
C ARG A 84 23.19 11.62 2.93
N VAL A 85 23.02 10.31 3.04
CA VAL A 85 22.20 9.51 2.10
C VAL A 85 20.77 10.02 2.06
N LYS A 86 20.16 10.23 3.24
CA LYS A 86 18.80 10.78 3.36
C LYS A 86 18.66 12.14 2.68
N GLN A 87 19.65 13.01 2.87
CA GLN A 87 19.69 14.33 2.23
C GLN A 87 19.72 14.22 0.70
N LEU A 88 20.62 13.41 0.14
CA LEU A 88 20.77 13.24 -1.31
C LEU A 88 19.49 12.71 -1.97
N VAL A 89 18.88 11.68 -1.37
CA VAL A 89 17.60 11.12 -1.85
C VAL A 89 16.49 12.16 -1.78
N THR A 90 16.38 12.87 -0.64
CA THR A 90 15.38 13.92 -0.44
C THR A 90 15.51 15.06 -1.45
N GLU A 91 16.73 15.57 -1.66
CA GLU A 91 17.01 16.64 -2.61
C GLU A 91 16.66 16.23 -4.04
N THR A 92 17.00 15.00 -4.43
CA THR A 92 16.68 14.46 -5.76
C THR A 92 15.17 14.30 -5.95
N LEU A 93 14.45 13.74 -4.98
CA LEU A 93 12.99 13.59 -5.04
C LEU A 93 12.30 14.96 -5.15
N LYS A 94 12.74 15.94 -4.36
CA LYS A 94 12.25 17.31 -4.42
C LYS A 94 12.50 17.94 -5.79
N GLU A 95 13.68 17.73 -6.37
CA GLU A 95 14.01 18.25 -7.70
C GLU A 95 13.15 17.61 -8.81
N ILE A 96 12.86 16.31 -8.72
CA ILE A 96 11.95 15.59 -9.63
C ILE A 96 10.54 16.19 -9.57
N ASP A 97 10.04 16.45 -8.36
CA ASP A 97 8.71 16.97 -8.08
C ASP A 97 8.56 18.44 -8.50
N GLU A 98 9.49 19.32 -8.10
CA GLU A 98 9.51 20.74 -8.47
C GLU A 98 9.58 20.94 -9.99
N LYS A 99 10.33 20.09 -10.69
CA LYS A 99 10.43 20.10 -12.15
C LYS A 99 9.24 19.44 -12.86
N ARG A 100 8.29 18.87 -12.11
CA ARG A 100 7.07 18.23 -12.64
C ARG A 100 7.39 17.13 -13.65
N LEU A 101 8.40 16.32 -13.34
CA LEU A 101 8.87 15.27 -14.26
C LEU A 101 7.94 14.06 -14.30
N LEU A 102 7.19 13.83 -13.22
CA LEU A 102 6.23 12.72 -13.08
C LEU A 102 4.80 13.18 -12.77
N PHE A 103 4.64 14.27 -12.03
CA PHE A 103 3.34 14.79 -11.58
C PHE A 103 3.03 16.18 -12.16
N ASP A 104 1.75 16.53 -12.24
CA ASP A 104 1.33 17.84 -12.78
C ASP A 104 1.54 18.99 -11.80
N ARG A 105 1.46 18.67 -10.51
CA ARG A 105 1.59 19.61 -9.41
C ARG A 105 2.62 19.08 -8.41
N PRO A 106 3.61 19.89 -8.01
CA PRO A 106 4.51 19.52 -6.93
C PRO A 106 3.76 19.35 -5.61
N PHE A 107 4.06 18.28 -4.89
CA PHE A 107 3.45 17.98 -3.60
C PHE A 107 4.43 17.43 -2.56
N LEU A 108 5.59 16.91 -2.94
CA LEU A 108 6.49 16.21 -2.01
C LEU A 108 6.98 17.14 -0.90
N THR A 109 7.40 18.36 -1.24
CA THR A 109 7.86 19.34 -0.24
C THR A 109 6.79 19.61 0.82
N TYR A 110 5.52 19.63 0.42
CA TYR A 110 4.42 19.83 1.34
C TYR A 110 4.27 18.66 2.31
N PHE A 111 4.15 17.41 1.82
CA PHE A 111 4.02 16.25 2.70
C PHE A 111 5.25 16.05 3.60
N MET A 112 6.45 16.28 3.07
CA MET A 112 7.67 16.24 3.88
C MET A 112 7.60 17.25 5.03
N SER A 113 7.14 18.48 4.78
CA SER A 113 6.94 19.49 5.84
C SER A 113 5.85 19.15 6.85
N GLN A 114 4.96 18.19 6.54
CA GLN A 114 3.99 17.68 7.50
C GLN A 114 4.57 16.56 8.39
N GLY A 115 5.75 16.03 8.08
CA GLY A 115 6.39 14.95 8.85
C GLY A 115 6.22 13.55 8.28
N TYR A 116 5.86 13.41 6.99
CA TYR A 116 5.66 12.10 6.36
C TYR A 116 6.89 11.19 6.41
N MET A 117 8.08 11.77 6.25
CA MET A 117 9.36 11.04 6.33
C MET A 117 9.73 10.72 7.79
N ASP A 118 9.40 11.60 8.72
CA ASP A 118 9.73 11.44 10.14
C ASP A 118 8.96 10.25 10.74
N VAL A 119 7.69 10.07 10.36
CA VAL A 119 6.90 8.90 10.78
C VAL A 119 7.50 7.60 10.25
N ALA A 120 7.97 7.59 8.99
CA ALA A 120 8.59 6.41 8.39
C ALA A 120 9.92 6.05 9.07
N GLU A 121 10.74 7.07 9.38
CA GLU A 121 11.99 6.90 10.12
C GLU A 121 11.74 6.33 11.52
N HIS A 122 10.82 6.94 12.28
CA HIS A 122 10.44 6.43 13.60
C HIS A 122 9.91 4.99 13.55
N PHE A 123 9.19 4.62 12.49
CA PHE A 123 8.71 3.25 12.31
C PHE A 123 9.87 2.27 12.10
N ILE A 124 10.79 2.59 11.18
CA ILE A 124 11.95 1.74 10.87
C ILE A 124 12.87 1.60 12.08
N GLU A 125 13.16 2.70 12.77
CA GLU A 125 13.98 2.70 13.98
C GLU A 125 13.37 1.84 15.07
N ARG A 126 12.05 1.97 15.30
CA ARG A 126 11.33 1.18 16.29
C ARG A 126 11.32 -0.30 15.92
N ALA A 127 11.05 -0.64 14.66
CA ALA A 127 11.05 -2.02 14.16
C ALA A 127 12.41 -2.70 14.39
N LYS A 128 13.50 -2.06 13.96
CA LYS A 128 14.87 -2.59 14.14
C LYS A 128 15.29 -2.71 15.60
N LYS A 129 14.83 -1.78 16.45
CA LYS A 129 15.11 -1.80 17.88
C LYS A 129 14.38 -2.93 18.60
N GLU A 130 13.14 -3.19 18.23
CA GLU A 130 12.31 -4.23 18.85
C GLU A 130 12.62 -5.63 18.33
N ASP A 131 12.96 -5.77 17.04
CA ASP A 131 13.37 -7.03 16.45
C ASP A 131 14.49 -6.83 15.41
N PRO A 132 15.77 -6.97 15.82
CA PRO A 132 16.92 -6.81 14.93
C PRO A 132 17.03 -7.86 13.82
N ASN A 133 16.24 -8.94 13.88
CA ASN A 133 16.31 -10.02 12.88
C ASN A 133 15.36 -9.78 11.70
N LEU A 134 14.50 -8.76 11.77
CA LEU A 134 13.64 -8.38 10.65
C LEU A 134 14.48 -7.90 9.48
N LYS A 135 14.19 -8.44 8.31
CA LYS A 135 14.79 -7.99 7.06
C LYS A 135 14.23 -6.63 6.67
N ASN A 136 14.99 -5.87 5.88
CA ASN A 136 14.54 -4.55 5.45
C ASN A 136 13.26 -4.66 4.61
N GLU A 137 13.12 -5.69 3.77
CA GLU A 137 11.94 -5.91 2.93
C GLU A 137 10.67 -6.09 3.77
N GLU A 138 10.77 -6.83 4.87
CA GLU A 138 9.67 -7.07 5.81
C GLU A 138 9.23 -5.76 6.50
N ILE A 139 10.19 -4.94 6.93
CA ILE A 139 9.91 -3.63 7.53
C ILE A 139 9.27 -2.69 6.49
N PHE A 140 9.77 -2.67 5.25
CA PHE A 140 9.21 -1.85 4.18
C PHE A 140 7.80 -2.29 3.78
N GLN A 141 7.52 -3.60 3.79
CA GLN A 141 6.18 -4.13 3.58
C GLN A 141 5.21 -3.62 4.65
N ALA A 142 5.58 -3.71 5.93
CA ALA A 142 4.78 -3.20 7.05
C ALA A 142 4.59 -1.67 6.99
N LEU A 143 5.60 -0.94 6.53
CA LEU A 143 5.58 0.51 6.39
C LEU A 143 4.52 0.99 5.38
N ARG A 144 4.13 0.17 4.39
CA ARG A 144 3.07 0.53 3.42
C ARG A 144 1.77 0.90 4.13
N ASN A 145 1.36 0.15 5.16
CA ASN A 145 0.15 0.44 5.95
C ASN A 145 0.29 1.77 6.71
N VAL A 146 1.48 2.09 7.22
CA VAL A 146 1.75 3.36 7.89
C VAL A 146 1.56 4.54 6.93
N TRP A 147 1.95 4.41 5.66
CA TRP A 147 1.70 5.44 4.67
C TRP A 147 0.20 5.64 4.37
N ILE A 148 -0.59 4.57 4.37
CA ILE A 148 -2.05 4.70 4.26
C ILE A 148 -2.61 5.41 5.49
N MET A 149 -2.22 5.01 6.70
CA MET A 149 -2.63 5.67 7.94
C MET A 149 -2.20 7.15 8.00
N ASN A 150 -1.02 7.50 7.47
CA ASN A 150 -0.59 8.90 7.33
C ASN A 150 -1.46 9.69 6.34
N SER A 151 -1.84 9.06 5.23
CA SER A 151 -2.80 9.67 4.30
C SER A 151 -4.14 9.93 5.00
N LEU A 152 -4.65 8.96 5.75
CA LEU A 152 -5.89 9.11 6.51
C LEU A 152 -5.80 10.21 7.59
N GLN A 153 -4.68 10.30 8.32
CA GLN A 153 -4.43 11.40 9.26
C GLN A 153 -4.55 12.77 8.56
N LEU A 154 -3.92 12.95 7.39
CA LEU A 154 -3.99 14.21 6.64
C LEU A 154 -5.37 14.50 6.05
N LEU A 155 -6.10 13.47 5.57
CA LEU A 155 -7.49 13.63 5.10
C LEU A 155 -8.42 14.18 6.19
N TRP A 156 -8.09 13.92 7.45
CA TRP A 156 -8.89 14.34 8.60
C TRP A 156 -8.23 15.45 9.43
N ASP A 157 -7.25 16.15 8.86
CA ASP A 157 -6.49 17.22 9.50
C ASP A 157 -5.91 16.83 10.88
N GLN A 158 -5.55 15.56 11.04
CA GLN A 158 -4.86 15.05 12.22
C GLN A 158 -3.34 15.22 12.07
N PRO A 159 -2.62 15.44 13.19
CA PRO A 159 -1.16 15.48 13.17
C PRO A 159 -0.58 14.15 12.66
N LEU A 160 0.40 14.19 11.77
CA LEU A 160 1.14 12.99 11.39
C LEU A 160 1.98 12.49 12.56
N THR A 161 1.55 11.39 13.17
CA THR A 161 2.26 10.75 14.27
C THR A 161 2.25 9.24 14.09
N LEU A 162 3.32 8.57 14.55
CA LEU A 162 3.33 7.12 14.70
C LEU A 162 2.74 6.76 16.07
N THR A 163 1.46 6.38 16.11
CA THR A 163 0.86 5.90 17.36
C THR A 163 1.22 4.43 17.62
N SER A 164 1.16 3.99 18.88
CA SER A 164 1.38 2.58 19.22
C SER A 164 0.47 1.60 18.48
N PRO A 165 -0.87 1.82 18.37
CA PRO A 165 -1.73 0.91 17.62
C PRO A 165 -1.41 0.87 16.12
N MET A 166 -1.04 2.00 15.49
CA MET A 166 -0.59 2.01 14.09
C MET A 166 0.65 1.13 13.90
N TYR A 167 1.67 1.34 14.73
CA TYR A 167 2.88 0.52 14.68
C TYR A 167 2.56 -0.96 14.90
N ALA A 168 1.79 -1.26 15.96
CA ALA A 168 1.51 -2.62 16.36
C ALA A 168 0.75 -3.40 15.28
N TYR A 169 -0.27 -2.78 14.66
CA TYR A 169 -1.02 -3.38 13.57
C TYR A 169 -0.16 -3.59 12.32
N SER A 170 0.60 -2.58 11.90
CA SER A 170 1.52 -2.71 10.76
C SER A 170 2.51 -3.86 10.95
N MET A 171 3.02 -4.05 12.17
CA MET A 171 3.97 -5.12 12.48
C MET A 171 3.35 -6.51 12.54
N LEU A 172 2.02 -6.67 12.57
CA LEU A 172 1.41 -8.01 12.52
C LEU A 172 1.72 -8.74 11.21
N TYR A 173 1.81 -8.02 10.09
CA TYR A 173 2.01 -8.61 8.75
C TYR A 173 3.32 -9.38 8.63
N PRO A 174 4.51 -8.78 8.91
CA PRO A 174 5.77 -9.53 8.90
C PRO A 174 5.75 -10.79 9.75
N TYR A 175 5.03 -10.82 10.87
CA TYR A 175 5.00 -12.01 11.73
C TYR A 175 3.98 -13.05 11.27
N THR A 176 2.83 -12.61 10.75
CA THR A 176 1.75 -13.49 10.28
C THR A 176 2.09 -14.08 8.91
N ASP A 177 2.45 -13.26 7.93
CA ASP A 177 2.78 -13.70 6.57
C ASP A 177 3.96 -14.67 6.58
N ASN A 178 5.06 -14.30 7.25
CA ASN A 178 6.23 -15.20 7.37
C ASN A 178 5.90 -16.55 7.99
N PHE A 179 4.91 -16.61 8.90
CA PHE A 179 4.52 -17.87 9.53
C PHE A 179 3.55 -18.67 8.64
N LEU A 180 2.62 -17.98 7.98
CA LEU A 180 1.62 -18.60 7.11
C LEU A 180 2.22 -19.05 5.77
N ASP A 181 3.27 -18.41 5.29
CA ASP A 181 3.96 -18.74 4.04
C ASP A 181 5.11 -19.74 4.22
N ASP A 182 5.53 -20.01 5.46
CA ASP A 182 6.60 -20.97 5.74
C ASP A 182 6.20 -22.39 5.28
N PRO A 183 6.89 -22.99 4.28
CA PRO A 183 6.58 -24.33 3.79
C PRO A 183 6.96 -25.43 4.79
N ASP A 184 7.83 -25.13 5.76
CA ASP A 184 8.26 -26.08 6.78
C ASP A 184 7.25 -26.19 7.93
N VAL A 185 6.25 -25.30 8.00
CA VAL A 185 5.16 -25.34 8.98
C VAL A 185 3.95 -26.09 8.40
N SER A 186 3.57 -27.19 9.04
CA SER A 186 2.42 -28.00 8.62
C SER A 186 1.08 -27.26 8.73
N GLY A 187 0.10 -27.62 7.89
CA GLY A 187 -1.25 -27.06 7.90
C GLY A 187 -1.93 -27.07 9.27
N ASP A 188 -1.86 -28.19 10.01
CA ASP A 188 -2.46 -28.31 11.36
C ASP A 188 -1.91 -27.28 12.36
N ILE A 189 -0.61 -26.91 12.22
CA ILE A 189 0.03 -25.89 13.07
C ILE A 189 -0.47 -24.50 12.67
N LYS A 190 -0.63 -24.23 11.36
CA LYS A 190 -1.19 -22.96 10.85
C LYS A 190 -2.64 -22.77 11.27
N GLU A 191 -3.44 -23.84 11.24
CA GLU A 191 -4.83 -23.83 11.69
C GLU A 191 -4.93 -23.54 13.20
N ALA A 192 -4.16 -24.28 14.01
CA ALA A 192 -4.14 -24.06 15.46
C ALA A 192 -3.64 -22.66 15.85
N PHE A 193 -2.69 -22.10 15.09
CA PHE A 193 -2.25 -20.71 15.24
C PHE A 193 -3.39 -19.73 14.92
N ASN A 194 -4.06 -19.89 13.79
CA ASN A 194 -5.18 -19.02 13.39
C ASN A 194 -6.32 -19.04 14.41
N ASP A 195 -6.62 -20.21 14.99
CA ASP A 195 -7.61 -20.34 16.06
C ASP A 195 -7.23 -19.50 17.29
N ARG A 196 -5.97 -19.58 17.74
CA ARG A 196 -5.49 -18.77 18.88
C ARG A 196 -5.45 -17.29 18.55
N LEU A 197 -4.97 -16.93 17.36
CA LEU A 197 -4.95 -15.54 16.91
C LEU A 197 -6.36 -14.95 16.91
N LYS A 198 -7.36 -15.71 16.43
CA LYS A 198 -8.77 -15.28 16.45
C LYS A 198 -9.30 -15.05 17.86
N LEU A 199 -8.94 -15.90 18.83
CA LEU A 199 -9.29 -15.69 20.24
C LEU A 199 -8.66 -14.40 20.77
N VAL A 200 -7.37 -14.17 20.50
CA VAL A 200 -6.66 -12.96 20.92
C VAL A 200 -7.26 -11.70 20.28
N LEU A 201 -7.58 -11.74 18.99
CA LEU A 201 -8.27 -10.66 18.26
C LEU A 201 -9.72 -10.45 18.71
N SER A 202 -10.33 -11.40 19.42
CA SER A 202 -11.63 -11.21 20.07
C SER A 202 -11.52 -10.60 21.48
N GLY A 203 -10.29 -10.29 21.91
CA GLY A 203 -9.98 -9.73 23.23
C GLY A 203 -9.78 -10.77 24.33
N GLU A 204 -9.67 -12.06 23.99
CA GLU A 204 -9.32 -13.10 24.95
C GLU A 204 -7.82 -13.13 25.26
N SER A 205 -7.46 -13.50 26.48
CA SER A 205 -6.06 -13.67 26.87
C SER A 205 -5.64 -15.11 26.63
N VAL A 206 -4.76 -15.31 25.64
CA VAL A 206 -4.21 -16.61 25.26
C VAL A 206 -2.68 -16.54 25.36
N GLU A 207 -2.04 -17.58 25.89
CA GLU A 207 -0.58 -17.67 25.91
C GLU A 207 -0.06 -18.14 24.55
N GLY A 208 0.97 -17.45 24.03
CA GLY A 208 1.67 -17.87 22.83
C GLY A 208 2.48 -19.15 23.05
N THR A 209 2.53 -20.00 22.04
CA THR A 209 3.28 -21.27 22.06
C THR A 209 4.72 -21.12 21.58
N SER A 210 5.08 -19.95 21.02
CA SER A 210 6.41 -19.61 20.54
C SER A 210 6.76 -18.14 20.81
N VAL A 211 8.04 -17.77 20.72
CA VAL A 211 8.50 -16.38 20.88
C VAL A 211 7.81 -15.45 19.87
N LYS A 212 7.71 -15.86 18.60
CA LYS A 212 7.05 -15.09 17.54
C LYS A 212 5.55 -14.90 17.82
N GLU A 213 4.89 -15.96 18.27
CA GLU A 213 3.46 -15.91 18.60
C GLU A 213 3.18 -15.04 19.83
N THR A 214 4.00 -15.15 20.88
CA THR A 214 3.92 -14.26 22.03
C THR A 214 4.10 -12.81 21.62
N ARG A 215 5.06 -12.51 20.73
CA ARG A 215 5.27 -11.15 20.22
C ARG A 215 4.05 -10.63 19.46
N MET A 216 3.43 -11.43 18.60
CA MET A 216 2.20 -11.04 17.91
C MET A 216 1.07 -10.74 18.89
N PHE A 217 0.90 -11.55 19.94
CA PHE A 217 -0.15 -11.33 20.93
C PHE A 217 0.11 -10.08 21.78
N GLU A 218 1.37 -9.74 22.05
CA GLU A 218 1.75 -8.45 22.65
C GLU A 218 1.37 -7.26 21.75
N LEU A 219 1.60 -7.34 20.44
CA LEU A 219 1.19 -6.29 19.49
C LEU A 219 -0.33 -6.10 19.48
N VAL A 220 -1.11 -7.19 19.51
CA VAL A 220 -2.58 -7.08 19.67
C VAL A 220 -2.93 -6.44 21.02
N GLY A 221 -2.20 -6.79 22.08
CA GLY A 221 -2.30 -6.16 23.39
C GLY A 221 -2.07 -4.64 23.35
N ASP A 222 -1.07 -4.18 22.61
CA ASP A 222 -0.77 -2.75 22.41
C ASP A 222 -1.92 -2.02 21.72
N ILE A 223 -2.57 -2.67 20.75
CA ILE A 223 -3.77 -2.14 20.09
C ILE A 223 -4.90 -1.97 21.10
N TYR A 224 -5.20 -2.99 21.90
CA TYR A 224 -6.30 -2.95 22.88
C TYR A 224 -6.00 -2.13 24.13
N ALA A 225 -4.74 -1.88 24.44
CA ALA A 225 -4.36 -0.90 25.44
C ALA A 225 -4.76 0.52 25.02
N ALA A 226 -4.60 0.86 23.73
CA ALA A 226 -5.05 2.13 23.15
C ALA A 226 -6.57 2.16 22.89
N PHE A 227 -7.12 1.04 22.42
CA PHE A 227 -8.52 0.88 22.05
C PHE A 227 -9.17 -0.30 22.80
N PRO A 228 -9.56 -0.13 24.08
CA PRO A 228 -10.20 -1.20 24.84
C PRO A 228 -11.46 -1.72 24.13
N PRO A 229 -11.61 -3.03 23.87
CA PRO A 229 -12.73 -3.58 23.08
C PRO A 229 -14.13 -3.23 23.62
N VAL A 230 -14.26 -3.04 24.94
CA VAL A 230 -15.52 -2.62 25.58
C VAL A 230 -15.92 -1.19 25.19
N LYS A 231 -14.93 -0.31 24.92
CA LYS A 231 -15.15 1.11 24.60
C LYS A 231 -15.08 1.38 23.10
N TYR A 232 -14.29 0.59 22.37
CA TYR A 232 -14.07 0.70 20.92
C TYR A 232 -14.34 -0.65 20.24
N PRO A 233 -15.57 -1.18 20.33
CA PRO A 233 -15.89 -2.48 19.74
C PRO A 233 -15.67 -2.50 18.22
N GLU A 234 -15.85 -1.37 17.54
CA GLU A 234 -15.64 -1.23 16.10
C GLU A 234 -14.18 -1.43 15.67
N VAL A 235 -13.19 -1.05 16.51
CA VAL A 235 -11.76 -1.28 16.23
C VAL A 235 -11.44 -2.77 16.28
N CYS A 236 -11.99 -3.48 17.26
CA CYS A 236 -11.85 -4.94 17.36
C CYS A 236 -12.55 -5.63 16.17
N GLU A 237 -13.76 -5.20 15.86
CA GLU A 237 -14.54 -5.72 14.73
C GLU A 237 -13.83 -5.49 13.39
N SER A 238 -13.22 -4.32 13.15
CA SER A 238 -12.50 -4.04 11.90
C SER A 238 -11.28 -4.94 11.69
N ILE A 239 -10.54 -5.26 12.76
CA ILE A 239 -9.38 -6.16 12.68
C ILE A 239 -9.83 -7.61 12.42
N LEU A 240 -10.94 -8.04 13.04
CA LEU A 240 -11.54 -9.34 12.75
C LEU A 240 -12.07 -9.44 11.31
N LEU A 241 -12.62 -8.34 10.77
CA LEU A 241 -13.11 -8.30 9.39
C LEU A 241 -11.99 -8.48 8.36
N ILE A 242 -10.86 -7.78 8.50
CA ILE A 242 -9.73 -8.00 7.57
C ILE A 242 -9.17 -9.41 7.70
N GLN A 243 -9.10 -10.00 8.91
CA GLN A 243 -8.71 -11.40 9.05
C GLN A 243 -9.68 -12.34 8.31
N ALA A 244 -11.00 -12.11 8.43
CA ALA A 244 -12.00 -12.88 7.70
C ALA A 244 -11.87 -12.69 6.17
N ALA A 245 -11.58 -11.48 5.71
CA ALA A 245 -11.38 -11.18 4.30
C ALA A 245 -10.11 -11.84 3.72
N GLN A 246 -9.02 -11.90 4.48
CA GLN A 246 -7.81 -12.64 4.10
C GLN A 246 -8.12 -14.13 3.92
N ILE A 247 -8.87 -14.73 4.86
CA ILE A 247 -9.29 -16.14 4.77
C ILE A 247 -10.19 -16.37 3.54
N ASP A 248 -11.17 -15.50 3.28
CA ASP A 248 -12.03 -15.64 2.09
C ASP A 248 -11.23 -15.48 0.79
N SER A 249 -10.19 -14.64 0.78
CA SER A 249 -9.33 -14.44 -0.41
C SER A 249 -8.57 -15.68 -0.84
N MET A 250 -8.35 -16.67 0.05
CA MET A 250 -7.73 -17.95 -0.30
C MET A 250 -8.52 -18.73 -1.36
N ARG A 251 -9.80 -18.41 -1.57
CA ARG A 251 -10.61 -18.97 -2.67
C ARG A 251 -10.04 -18.61 -4.04
N GLN A 252 -9.30 -17.51 -4.16
CA GLN A 252 -8.63 -17.09 -5.39
C GLN A 252 -7.45 -18.01 -5.74
N CYS A 253 -6.90 -18.77 -4.78
CA CYS A 253 -5.85 -19.76 -4.99
C CYS A 253 -6.41 -21.16 -5.32
N GLY A 254 -7.74 -21.31 -5.36
CA GLY A 254 -8.41 -22.60 -5.59
C GLY A 254 -8.47 -23.00 -7.06
N GLU A 255 -8.78 -24.29 -7.31
CA GLU A 255 -8.96 -24.83 -8.66
C GLU A 255 -10.31 -24.42 -9.30
N ASP A 256 -11.29 -23.99 -8.50
CA ASP A 256 -12.62 -23.60 -8.97
C ASP A 256 -12.56 -22.26 -9.71
N GLU A 257 -13.07 -22.22 -10.95
CA GLU A 257 -13.11 -20.99 -11.76
C GLU A 257 -14.07 -19.96 -11.14
N LEU A 258 -13.54 -18.81 -10.71
CA LEU A 258 -14.32 -17.73 -10.11
C LEU A 258 -14.88 -16.79 -11.19
N THR A 259 -16.12 -16.34 -10.99
CA THR A 259 -16.70 -15.33 -11.89
C THR A 259 -16.06 -13.96 -11.66
N LYS A 260 -16.17 -13.07 -12.65
CA LYS A 260 -15.73 -11.67 -12.49
C LYS A 260 -16.37 -10.99 -11.28
N GLU A 261 -17.65 -11.28 -11.03
CA GLU A 261 -18.39 -10.72 -9.90
C GLU A 261 -17.85 -11.22 -8.57
N ASP A 262 -17.53 -12.52 -8.48
CA ASP A 262 -16.92 -13.10 -7.27
C ASP A 262 -15.54 -12.50 -6.99
N LEU A 263 -14.72 -12.37 -8.04
CA LEU A 263 -13.39 -11.76 -7.93
C LEU A 263 -13.45 -10.31 -7.46
N LEU A 264 -14.37 -9.51 -8.04
CA LEU A 264 -14.58 -8.14 -7.60
C LEU A 264 -15.03 -8.09 -6.13
N LYS A 265 -15.96 -8.95 -5.70
CA LYS A 265 -16.39 -9.02 -4.29
C LYS A 265 -15.23 -9.34 -3.37
N ILE A 266 -14.42 -10.34 -3.70
CA ILE A 266 -13.27 -10.75 -2.89
C ILE A 266 -12.23 -9.62 -2.82
N SER A 267 -11.82 -9.05 -3.96
CA SER A 267 -10.84 -7.95 -3.98
C SER A 267 -11.36 -6.71 -3.23
N PHE A 268 -12.64 -6.34 -3.40
CA PHE A 268 -13.23 -5.21 -2.67
C PHE A 268 -13.31 -5.46 -1.17
N TYR A 269 -13.67 -6.68 -0.78
CA TYR A 269 -13.77 -7.05 0.63
C TYR A 269 -12.40 -7.08 1.30
N LYS A 270 -11.40 -7.68 0.67
CA LYS A 270 -10.01 -7.71 1.16
C LYS A 270 -9.41 -6.30 1.26
N GLY A 271 -9.39 -5.57 0.16
CA GLY A 271 -8.83 -4.23 0.12
C GLY A 271 -9.57 -3.27 1.05
N GLY A 272 -10.90 -3.24 0.95
CA GLY A 272 -11.73 -2.31 1.70
C GLY A 272 -11.68 -2.52 3.21
N THR A 273 -11.69 -3.77 3.68
CA THR A 273 -11.54 -4.05 5.12
C THR A 273 -10.13 -3.73 5.64
N SER A 274 -9.10 -3.84 4.80
CA SER A 274 -7.71 -3.50 5.17
C SER A 274 -7.59 -2.02 5.56
N VAL A 275 -8.00 -1.13 4.65
CA VAL A 275 -7.93 0.33 4.91
C VAL A 275 -9.00 0.79 5.90
N LEU A 276 -10.11 0.07 6.04
CA LEU A 276 -11.07 0.31 7.12
C LEU A 276 -10.45 0.04 8.50
N ALA A 277 -9.65 -1.02 8.66
CA ALA A 277 -8.92 -1.28 9.89
C ALA A 277 -7.89 -0.17 10.18
N ASP A 278 -7.12 0.26 9.17
CA ASP A 278 -6.21 1.40 9.27
C ASP A 278 -6.93 2.67 9.76
N ALA A 279 -8.10 2.96 9.19
CA ALA A 279 -8.93 4.10 9.54
C ALA A 279 -9.40 4.08 11.01
N PHE A 280 -9.83 2.92 11.50
CA PHE A 280 -10.21 2.75 12.90
C PHE A 280 -9.01 2.89 13.84
N LEU A 281 -7.83 2.42 13.46
CA LEU A 281 -6.62 2.56 14.28
C LEU A 281 -6.11 4.00 14.35
N VAL A 282 -6.42 4.82 13.34
CA VAL A 282 -6.12 6.25 13.33
C VAL A 282 -7.10 7.05 14.22
N ARG A 283 -8.40 6.76 14.18
CA ARG A 283 -9.43 7.61 14.83
C ARG A 283 -10.20 7.00 15.98
N GLY A 284 -10.20 5.68 16.12
CA GLY A 284 -11.01 4.91 17.07
C GLY A 284 -12.52 4.89 16.78
N SER A 285 -13.06 5.93 16.16
CA SER A 285 -14.47 6.02 15.74
C SER A 285 -14.61 6.78 14.43
N LEU A 286 -15.44 6.28 13.53
CA LEU A 286 -15.65 6.80 12.18
C LEU A 286 -17.14 7.04 11.93
N SER A 287 -17.44 8.08 11.16
CA SER A 287 -18.75 8.24 10.51
C SER A 287 -18.88 7.30 9.31
N TYR A 288 -20.11 7.12 8.81
CA TYR A 288 -20.33 6.28 7.62
C TYR A 288 -19.54 6.77 6.41
N ASP A 289 -19.49 8.08 6.16
CA ASP A 289 -18.76 8.63 5.00
C ASP A 289 -17.25 8.40 5.11
N GLU A 290 -16.70 8.43 6.33
CA GLU A 290 -15.27 8.14 6.59
C GLU A 290 -14.97 6.65 6.43
N MET A 291 -15.87 5.78 6.88
CA MET A 291 -15.79 4.33 6.64
C MET A 291 -15.88 4.01 5.15
N LEU A 292 -16.85 4.61 4.44
CA LEU A 292 -17.05 4.40 3.02
C LEU A 292 -15.85 4.87 2.21
N PHE A 293 -15.34 6.09 2.45
CA PHE A 293 -14.13 6.55 1.77
C PHE A 293 -12.95 5.61 2.01
N SER A 294 -12.72 5.18 3.25
CA SER A 294 -11.60 4.31 3.62
C SER A 294 -11.75 2.93 2.97
N TYR A 295 -12.95 2.38 2.96
CA TYR A 295 -13.26 1.12 2.30
C TYR A 295 -13.06 1.20 0.77
N GLN A 296 -13.56 2.26 0.14
CA GLN A 296 -13.39 2.48 -1.30
C GLN A 296 -11.91 2.70 -1.66
N TYR A 297 -11.17 3.40 -0.80
CA TYR A 297 -9.72 3.59 -0.94
C TYR A 297 -9.01 2.25 -0.96
N GLY A 298 -9.26 1.39 0.04
CA GLY A 298 -8.70 0.05 0.07
C GLY A 298 -9.10 -0.83 -1.12
N ALA A 299 -10.37 -0.76 -1.55
CA ALA A 299 -10.87 -1.56 -2.66
C ALA A 299 -10.15 -1.26 -3.99
N PHE A 300 -9.94 0.02 -4.33
CA PHE A 300 -9.21 0.33 -5.57
C PHE A 300 -7.71 0.07 -5.45
N LEU A 301 -7.12 0.15 -4.25
CA LEU A 301 -5.73 -0.22 -4.04
C LEU A 301 -5.53 -1.73 -4.27
N GLN A 302 -6.45 -2.57 -3.78
CA GLN A 302 -6.39 -4.01 -4.05
C GLN A 302 -6.48 -4.31 -5.55
N LEU A 303 -7.37 -3.66 -6.29
CA LEU A 303 -7.40 -3.84 -7.75
C LEU A 303 -6.13 -3.33 -8.45
N LEU A 304 -5.48 -2.32 -7.89
CA LEU A 304 -4.22 -1.80 -8.42
C LEU A 304 -3.07 -2.79 -8.18
N ASP A 305 -2.99 -3.37 -6.97
CA ASP A 305 -2.04 -4.44 -6.66
C ASP A 305 -2.29 -5.66 -7.59
N ASP A 306 -3.55 -6.12 -7.74
CA ASP A 306 -3.92 -7.21 -8.67
C ASP A 306 -3.50 -6.92 -10.14
N LEU A 307 -3.43 -5.64 -10.55
CA LEU A 307 -2.99 -5.23 -11.87
C LEU A 307 -1.46 -5.23 -12.00
N GLN A 308 -0.75 -4.79 -10.94
CA GLN A 308 0.71 -4.75 -10.91
C GLN A 308 1.30 -6.16 -10.83
N ASP A 309 0.66 -7.05 -10.06
CA ASP A 309 1.14 -8.41 -9.77
C ASP A 309 0.55 -9.47 -10.72
N LYS A 310 -0.16 -9.03 -11.77
CA LYS A 310 -0.85 -9.87 -12.75
C LYS A 310 -0.06 -11.12 -13.19
N ASP A 311 1.21 -10.93 -13.57
CA ASP A 311 2.03 -12.03 -14.11
C ASP A 311 2.46 -13.00 -13.00
N GLU A 312 2.80 -12.46 -11.81
CA GLU A 312 3.17 -13.25 -10.64
C GLU A 312 1.99 -14.09 -10.14
N ASP A 313 0.79 -13.49 -10.08
CA ASP A 313 -0.46 -14.19 -9.78
C ASP A 313 -0.76 -15.29 -10.79
N ALA A 314 -0.58 -15.02 -12.08
CA ALA A 314 -0.82 -16.01 -13.13
C ALA A 314 0.19 -17.18 -13.05
N GLU A 315 1.45 -16.91 -12.70
CA GLU A 315 2.47 -17.93 -12.48
C GLU A 315 2.19 -18.80 -11.24
N GLN A 316 1.61 -18.21 -10.19
CA GLN A 316 1.21 -18.91 -8.97
C GLN A 316 -0.15 -19.64 -9.09
N GLY A 317 -0.90 -19.38 -10.16
CA GLY A 317 -2.25 -19.91 -10.35
C GLY A 317 -3.33 -19.16 -9.56
N ASN A 318 -3.02 -17.98 -9.01
CA ASN A 318 -3.96 -17.11 -8.33
C ASN A 318 -4.91 -16.44 -9.33
N GLN A 319 -6.20 -16.49 -9.05
CA GLN A 319 -7.25 -15.89 -9.86
C GLN A 319 -7.57 -14.48 -9.37
N THR A 320 -7.20 -13.47 -10.15
CA THR A 320 -7.56 -12.06 -9.93
C THR A 320 -8.31 -11.51 -11.15
N LEU A 321 -8.81 -10.27 -11.04
CA LEU A 321 -9.48 -9.60 -12.16
C LEU A 321 -8.60 -9.59 -13.43
N PHE A 322 -7.28 -9.46 -13.26
CA PHE A 322 -6.33 -9.27 -14.36
C PHE A 322 -5.49 -10.51 -14.71
N SER A 323 -5.21 -11.40 -13.76
CA SER A 323 -4.43 -12.63 -14.00
C SER A 323 -5.22 -13.68 -14.79
N ARG A 324 -6.55 -13.73 -14.62
CA ARG A 324 -7.44 -14.68 -15.33
C ARG A 324 -7.57 -14.42 -16.84
N LEU A 325 -7.10 -13.27 -17.31
CA LEU A 325 -7.29 -12.83 -18.70
C LEU A 325 -6.54 -13.77 -19.66
N LYS A 326 -7.28 -14.37 -20.59
CA LYS A 326 -6.71 -15.24 -21.63
C LYS A 326 -5.88 -14.41 -22.62
N LEU A 327 -4.99 -15.06 -23.39
CA LEU A 327 -4.06 -14.40 -24.34
C LEU A 327 -4.72 -13.40 -25.32
N ASN A 328 -5.99 -13.62 -25.67
CA ASN A 328 -6.76 -12.77 -26.59
C ASN A 328 -7.69 -11.77 -25.89
N GLU A 329 -7.83 -11.83 -24.57
CA GLU A 329 -8.63 -10.90 -23.78
C GLU A 329 -7.79 -9.68 -23.41
N ARG A 330 -8.46 -8.54 -23.21
CA ARG A 330 -7.83 -7.26 -22.89
C ARG A 330 -8.55 -6.63 -21.72
N ALA A 331 -7.79 -5.94 -20.88
CA ALA A 331 -8.27 -5.29 -19.66
C ALA A 331 -8.72 -3.84 -19.89
N ASP A 332 -8.90 -3.40 -21.14
CA ASP A 332 -9.20 -2.00 -21.48
C ASP A 332 -10.39 -1.45 -20.66
N ASP A 333 -11.51 -2.16 -20.65
CA ASP A 333 -12.72 -1.73 -19.95
C ASP A 333 -12.54 -1.77 -18.43
N ASP A 334 -11.88 -2.80 -17.90
CA ASP A 334 -11.61 -2.95 -16.46
C ASP A 334 -10.68 -1.86 -15.93
N ILE A 335 -9.61 -1.55 -16.66
CA ILE A 335 -8.68 -0.48 -16.30
C ILE A 335 -9.35 0.89 -16.44
N ARG A 336 -10.19 1.12 -17.46
CA ARG A 336 -10.96 2.37 -17.58
C ARG A 336 -11.92 2.54 -16.40
N GLN A 337 -12.62 1.47 -16.02
CA GLN A 337 -13.52 1.48 -14.88
C GLN A 337 -12.74 1.77 -13.59
N LEU A 338 -11.59 1.13 -13.39
CA LEU A 338 -10.71 1.39 -12.24
C LEU A 338 -10.26 2.85 -12.18
N ILE A 339 -9.80 3.42 -13.29
CA ILE A 339 -9.40 4.85 -13.36
C ILE A 339 -10.60 5.76 -13.04
N ALA A 340 -11.75 5.50 -13.65
CA ALA A 340 -12.96 6.30 -13.41
C ALA A 340 -13.40 6.21 -11.94
N TYR A 341 -13.34 5.02 -11.35
CA TYR A 341 -13.69 4.78 -9.96
C TYR A 341 -12.75 5.52 -9.01
N ILE A 342 -11.43 5.39 -9.20
CA ILE A 342 -10.41 6.12 -8.41
C ILE A 342 -10.71 7.63 -8.42
N TYR A 343 -10.98 8.21 -9.59
CA TYR A 343 -11.26 9.63 -9.70
C TYR A 343 -12.62 10.02 -9.09
N SER A 344 -13.61 9.13 -9.16
CA SER A 344 -14.92 9.36 -8.52
C SER A 344 -14.79 9.41 -7.00
N VAL A 345 -14.10 8.45 -6.39
CA VAL A 345 -13.85 8.36 -4.93
C VAL A 345 -13.04 9.56 -4.45
N ASN A 346 -12.06 10.00 -5.24
CA ASN A 346 -11.20 11.14 -4.93
C ASN A 346 -11.77 12.49 -5.40
N THR A 347 -13.06 12.57 -5.70
CA THR A 347 -13.70 13.84 -6.01
C THR A 347 -13.70 14.76 -4.79
N LYS A 348 -13.33 16.03 -5.03
CA LYS A 348 -13.28 17.06 -3.99
C LYS A 348 -14.69 17.40 -3.51
N SER A 349 -14.91 17.33 -2.20
CA SER A 349 -16.13 17.80 -1.56
C SER A 349 -16.02 19.27 -1.15
N ALA A 350 -17.15 19.97 -1.07
CA ALA A 350 -17.20 21.33 -0.52
C ALA A 350 -16.78 21.39 0.96
N SER A 351 -16.84 20.26 1.67
CA SER A 351 -16.40 20.12 3.07
C SER A 351 -14.93 19.76 3.22
N ASP A 352 -14.22 19.45 2.13
CA ASP A 352 -12.81 19.04 2.21
C ASP A 352 -11.93 20.20 2.67
N SER A 353 -11.02 19.92 3.60
CA SER A 353 -9.95 20.84 3.94
C SER A 353 -8.96 20.98 2.77
N ASN A 354 -8.03 21.93 2.90
CA ASN A 354 -6.94 22.05 1.92
C ASN A 354 -6.05 20.81 1.90
N HIS A 355 -5.81 20.16 3.05
CA HIS A 355 -5.05 18.90 3.14
C HIS A 355 -5.80 17.79 2.42
N ALA A 356 -7.08 17.61 2.73
CA ALA A 356 -7.91 16.56 2.14
C ALA A 356 -8.03 16.72 0.62
N SER A 357 -8.29 17.95 0.15
CA SER A 357 -8.39 18.26 -1.28
C SER A 357 -7.08 17.98 -2.03
N LEU A 358 -5.93 18.33 -1.44
CA LEU A 358 -4.63 18.07 -2.05
C LEU A 358 -4.32 16.57 -2.05
N LEU A 359 -4.60 15.87 -0.95
CA LEU A 359 -4.29 14.45 -0.84
C LEU A 359 -5.14 13.59 -1.79
N LYS A 360 -6.44 13.85 -1.93
CA LYS A 360 -7.28 13.18 -2.96
C LYS A 360 -6.73 13.37 -4.38
N GLU A 361 -6.24 14.57 -4.70
CA GLU A 361 -5.60 14.87 -5.98
C GLU A 361 -4.29 14.07 -6.15
N VAL A 362 -3.48 13.96 -5.10
CA VAL A 362 -2.24 13.18 -5.11
C VAL A 362 -2.50 11.69 -5.22
N ILE A 363 -3.46 11.13 -4.47
CA ILE A 363 -3.87 9.73 -4.57
C ILE A 363 -4.27 9.40 -6.01
N SER A 364 -5.08 10.26 -6.65
CA SER A 364 -5.50 10.08 -8.05
C SER A 364 -4.32 10.08 -9.03
N GLN A 365 -3.36 11.00 -8.85
CA GLN A 365 -2.19 11.09 -9.73
C GLN A 365 -1.21 9.92 -9.53
N CYS A 366 -0.96 9.53 -8.27
CA CYS A 366 -0.06 8.43 -7.93
C CYS A 366 -0.61 7.09 -8.44
N THR A 367 -1.89 6.80 -8.20
CA THR A 367 -2.53 5.57 -8.68
C THR A 367 -2.61 5.52 -10.20
N LEU A 368 -2.89 6.65 -10.87
CA LEU A 368 -2.81 6.70 -12.34
C LEU A 368 -1.40 6.39 -12.85
N LEU A 369 -0.36 6.91 -12.17
CA LEU A 369 1.03 6.60 -12.50
C LEU A 369 1.35 5.11 -12.32
N MET A 370 0.86 4.47 -11.26
CA MET A 370 1.00 3.02 -11.04
C MET A 370 0.27 2.20 -12.11
N ILE A 371 -0.94 2.59 -12.52
CA ILE A 371 -1.65 1.93 -13.63
C ILE A 371 -0.84 2.06 -14.94
N MET A 372 -0.33 3.26 -15.22
CA MET A 372 0.50 3.52 -16.39
C MET A 372 1.82 2.72 -16.38
N GLU A 373 2.40 2.52 -15.21
CA GLU A 373 3.59 1.71 -14.99
C GLU A 373 3.30 0.22 -15.21
N ALA A 374 2.21 -0.32 -14.63
CA ALA A 374 1.77 -1.71 -14.83
C ALA A 374 1.47 -2.01 -16.32
N VAL A 375 0.73 -1.13 -16.99
CA VAL A 375 0.46 -1.25 -18.44
C VAL A 375 1.75 -1.12 -19.26
N GLY A 376 2.68 -0.28 -18.82
CA GLY A 376 3.99 -0.11 -19.47
C GLY A 376 4.87 -1.36 -19.36
N LYS A 377 4.82 -2.08 -18.23
CA LYS A 377 5.49 -3.38 -18.02
C LYS A 377 4.89 -4.45 -18.92
N ASN A 378 3.55 -4.45 -19.05
CA ASN A 378 2.79 -5.45 -19.81
C ASN A 378 1.89 -4.84 -20.89
N PRO A 379 2.45 -4.35 -22.02
CA PRO A 379 1.66 -3.70 -23.07
C PRO A 379 0.60 -4.60 -23.71
N GLY A 380 0.77 -5.93 -23.61
CA GLY A 380 -0.19 -6.92 -24.11
C GLY A 380 -1.51 -6.98 -23.33
N THR A 381 -1.55 -6.41 -22.12
CA THR A 381 -2.74 -6.35 -21.27
C THR A 381 -3.84 -5.47 -21.87
N VAL A 382 -3.49 -4.48 -22.70
CA VAL A 382 -4.42 -3.53 -23.31
C VAL A 382 -4.31 -3.47 -24.82
N MET A 383 -5.31 -2.91 -25.49
CA MET A 383 -5.20 -2.61 -26.92
C MET A 383 -4.23 -1.46 -27.19
N ALA A 384 -3.59 -1.48 -28.37
CA ALA A 384 -2.67 -0.42 -28.79
C ALA A 384 -3.31 0.98 -28.85
N ALA A 385 -4.63 1.07 -29.06
CA ALA A 385 -5.36 2.32 -29.03
C ALA A 385 -5.41 2.89 -27.60
N PHE A 386 -5.76 2.07 -26.60
CA PHE A 386 -5.84 2.49 -25.21
C PHE A 386 -4.46 2.74 -24.60
N TYR A 387 -3.45 1.93 -24.93
CA TYR A 387 -2.06 2.20 -24.55
C TYR A 387 -1.63 3.62 -24.97
N LYS A 388 -1.94 4.03 -26.21
CA LYS A 388 -1.61 5.38 -26.71
C LYS A 388 -2.39 6.48 -25.99
N GLU A 389 -3.63 6.20 -25.58
CA GLU A 389 -4.44 7.13 -24.81
C GLU A 389 -3.87 7.36 -23.41
N LEU A 390 -3.53 6.28 -22.68
CA LEU A 390 -2.82 6.36 -21.40
C LEU A 390 -1.48 7.06 -21.54
N GLU A 391 -0.67 6.65 -22.52
CA GLU A 391 0.63 7.26 -22.76
C GLU A 391 0.47 8.75 -23.07
N ALA A 392 -0.55 9.18 -23.81
CA ALA A 392 -0.79 10.59 -24.10
C ALA A 392 -0.90 11.46 -22.85
N CYS A 393 -1.37 10.92 -21.74
CA CYS A 393 -1.51 11.60 -20.45
C CYS A 393 -0.27 11.46 -19.54
N SER A 394 0.62 10.51 -19.81
CA SER A 394 1.87 10.31 -19.05
C SER A 394 2.92 11.40 -19.29
N LYS A 395 3.69 11.73 -18.25
CA LYS A 395 4.85 12.65 -18.35
C LYS A 395 6.06 12.04 -19.04
N VAL A 396 6.11 10.71 -19.17
CA VAL A 396 7.15 9.94 -19.85
C VAL A 396 6.49 8.95 -20.81
N ARG A 397 7.25 8.19 -21.61
CA ARG A 397 6.68 7.04 -22.33
C ARG A 397 6.40 5.91 -21.34
N LEU A 398 5.35 5.11 -21.55
CA LEU A 398 5.06 4.04 -20.59
C LEU A 398 6.18 2.99 -20.54
N SER A 399 6.83 2.74 -21.68
CA SER A 399 8.03 1.89 -21.76
C SER A 399 9.21 2.39 -20.90
N PHE A 400 9.22 3.66 -20.52
CA PHE A 400 10.28 4.23 -19.69
C PHE A 400 10.15 3.82 -18.22
N TYR A 401 8.94 3.54 -17.72
CA TYR A 401 8.76 3.11 -16.33
C TYR A 401 9.51 1.82 -16.02
N LYS A 402 9.51 0.84 -16.94
CA LYS A 402 10.33 -0.37 -16.82
C LYS A 402 11.82 -0.04 -16.70
N LYS A 403 12.32 0.83 -17.58
CA LYS A 403 13.73 1.25 -17.55
C LYS A 403 14.11 1.94 -16.24
N LEU A 404 13.21 2.76 -15.71
CA LEU A 404 13.38 3.43 -14.43
C LEU A 404 13.49 2.41 -13.29
N ASN A 405 12.57 1.46 -13.23
CA ASN A 405 12.56 0.40 -12.23
C ASN A 405 13.83 -0.45 -12.31
N ASP A 406 14.19 -0.94 -13.50
CA ASP A 406 15.39 -1.77 -13.71
C ASP A 406 16.66 -1.07 -13.22
N LYS A 407 16.78 0.25 -13.45
CA LYS A 407 17.93 1.05 -13.01
C LYS A 407 18.01 1.14 -11.49
N ILE A 408 16.88 1.41 -10.83
CA ILE A 408 16.82 1.51 -9.36
C ILE A 408 17.10 0.12 -8.73
N SER A 409 16.46 -0.93 -9.23
CA SER A 409 16.65 -2.29 -8.72
C SER A 409 18.09 -2.80 -8.92
N THR A 410 18.75 -2.45 -10.03
CA THR A 410 20.15 -2.83 -10.26
C THR A 410 21.07 -2.19 -9.22
N PHE A 411 20.90 -0.89 -8.97
CA PHE A 411 21.69 -0.18 -7.96
C PHE A 411 21.49 -0.74 -6.54
N ILE A 412 20.24 -1.03 -6.16
CA ILE A 412 19.93 -1.62 -4.85
C ILE A 412 20.61 -2.99 -4.71
N LYS A 413 20.47 -3.88 -5.70
CA LYS A 413 21.11 -5.21 -5.68
C LYS A 413 22.63 -5.14 -5.63
N GLU A 414 23.24 -4.23 -6.38
CA GLU A 414 24.69 -4.02 -6.35
C GLU A 414 25.15 -3.51 -4.97
N SER A 415 24.34 -2.69 -4.31
CA SER A 415 24.61 -2.19 -2.96
C SER A 415 24.43 -3.26 -1.88
N GLU A 416 23.41 -4.12 -1.98
CA GLU A 416 23.17 -5.24 -1.06
C GLU A 416 24.23 -6.34 -1.17
N LEU A 417 24.82 -6.55 -2.36
CA LEU A 417 25.95 -7.46 -2.53
C LEU A 417 27.25 -6.94 -1.89
N MET A 418 27.29 -5.66 -1.52
CA MET A 418 28.44 -5.04 -0.86
C MET A 418 28.30 -4.99 0.66
N SER A 419 27.10 -5.14 1.22
CA SER A 419 26.80 -5.35 2.65
C SER A 419 26.85 -6.83 3.05
#